data_AF-A0A183D2Y8-F1
#
_entry.id   AF-A0A183D2Y8-F1
#
_cell.length_a   1.000
_cell.length_b   1.000
_cell.length_c   1.000
_cell.angle_alpha   90.00
_cell.angle_beta   90.00
_cell.angle_gamma   90.00
#
_symmetry.space_group_name_H-M   'P 1'
#
loop_
_entity.id
_entity.type
_entity.pdbx_description
1 polymer ?
#
loop_
_entity_poly.entity_id
_entity_poly.type
_entity_poly.pdbx_seq_one_letter_code
_entity_poly.pdbx_strand_id
1 'polypeptide(L)'
;MWQFFIRKSRIVIVFSFSVRSQTVADINGVTRLPKRVLHAFTVEECILRGHDGAALKCPFHSDISVVNIAPDTVFLDISRDYLIQPGSVKRGKLIGRGAFGFVFKAGVKISDANVHDAALKMLEPVEPGMGARATSVSAYKAAYTKWQRDPLQNACRAYCTCRQELNVLASLQHSHITALLGVCPRPLALLVELAPLGALNNLLSNYRRSGARLHLSVIQDTASQVAFYFRS
;
A
#
# COMPACT_ATOMS: atom_id res chain seq x y z
N MET A 1 10.07 11.67 -25.75
CA MET A 1 10.45 11.74 -24.32
C MET A 1 10.91 10.34 -23.94
N TRP A 2 12.22 10.08 -24.00
CA TRP A 2 12.77 8.73 -23.81
C TRP A 2 13.16 8.56 -22.34
N GLN A 3 12.50 7.62 -21.67
CA GLN A 3 12.63 7.36 -20.26
C GLN A 3 13.45 6.08 -20.08
N PHE A 4 14.70 6.20 -19.63
CA PHE A 4 15.52 5.04 -19.29
C PHE A 4 15.35 4.71 -17.82
N PHE A 5 14.75 3.55 -17.56
CA PHE A 5 14.62 2.95 -16.23
C PHE A 5 15.91 2.15 -15.94
N ILE A 6 16.86 2.71 -15.20
CA ILE A 6 18.07 1.96 -14.79
C ILE A 6 17.70 1.08 -13.59
N ARG A 7 17.39 -0.17 -13.89
CA ARG A 7 16.80 -1.20 -13.00
C ARG A 7 17.70 -1.70 -11.84
N LYS A 8 18.65 -0.91 -11.33
CA LYS A 8 19.54 -1.33 -10.23
C LYS A 8 19.93 -0.27 -9.20
N SER A 9 19.46 0.96 -9.32
CA SER A 9 19.77 2.03 -8.37
C SER A 9 18.47 2.68 -7.90
N ARG A 10 18.36 3.02 -6.61
CA ARG A 10 17.17 3.62 -5.95
C ARG A 10 16.85 5.06 -6.42
N ILE A 11 17.11 5.35 -7.69
CA ILE A 11 17.17 6.69 -8.24
C ILE A 11 16.32 6.71 -9.50
N VAL A 12 15.37 7.64 -9.55
CA VAL A 12 14.56 7.91 -10.74
C VAL A 12 15.00 9.23 -11.36
N ILE A 13 15.33 9.23 -12.66
CA ILE A 13 16.03 10.35 -13.32
C ILE A 13 15.08 11.09 -14.27
N VAL A 14 15.04 12.41 -14.16
CA VAL A 14 14.37 13.33 -15.09
C VAL A 14 15.41 14.16 -15.85
N PHE A 15 15.27 14.23 -17.17
CA PHE A 15 16.17 14.96 -18.06
C PHE A 15 15.67 16.38 -18.33
N SER A 16 16.52 17.39 -18.15
CA SER A 16 16.28 18.76 -18.61
C SER A 16 17.32 19.22 -19.63
N PHE A 17 16.86 19.95 -20.66
CA PHE A 17 17.73 20.67 -21.58
C PHE A 17 17.84 22.13 -21.13
N SER A 18 19.00 22.53 -20.62
CA SER A 18 19.28 23.95 -20.39
C SER A 18 19.89 24.54 -21.67
N VAL A 19 19.09 25.32 -22.41
CA VAL A 19 19.64 26.24 -23.42
C VAL A 19 20.00 27.51 -22.66
N ARG A 20 21.26 27.61 -22.22
CA ARG A 20 21.76 28.86 -21.65
C ARG A 20 21.98 29.83 -22.82
N SER A 21 21.27 30.95 -22.82
CA SER A 21 21.48 32.03 -23.81
C SER A 21 22.95 32.46 -23.74
N GLN A 22 23.68 32.28 -24.86
CA GLN A 22 25.09 32.64 -24.94
C GLN A 22 25.19 34.14 -25.17
N THR A 23 25.66 34.88 -24.17
CA THR A 23 26.15 36.24 -24.40
C THR A 23 27.44 36.20 -25.20
N VAL A 24 27.52 37.11 -26.16
CA VAL A 24 28.56 37.32 -27.18
C VAL A 24 29.98 37.27 -26.60
N ALA A 25 30.66 36.12 -26.75
CA ALA A 25 32.11 35.97 -26.85
C ALA A 25 32.45 34.48 -26.99
N ASP A 26 32.56 33.99 -28.23
CA ASP A 26 33.43 32.85 -28.58
C ASP A 26 33.47 32.70 -30.11
N ILE A 27 34.33 33.52 -30.73
CA ILE A 27 34.93 33.21 -32.02
C ILE A 27 35.95 32.12 -31.72
N ASN A 28 35.57 30.84 -31.89
CA ASN A 28 36.43 29.69 -32.22
C ASN A 28 35.67 28.36 -32.06
N GLY A 29 34.96 27.94 -33.11
CA GLY A 29 35.07 26.59 -33.69
C GLY A 29 34.89 25.31 -32.84
N VAL A 30 34.34 25.35 -31.63
CA VAL A 30 33.93 24.12 -30.91
C VAL A 30 32.48 24.27 -30.49
N THR A 31 31.57 23.65 -31.25
CA THR A 31 30.15 23.53 -30.88
C THR A 31 30.03 22.75 -29.58
N ARG A 32 30.01 23.47 -28.44
CA ARG A 32 29.71 22.87 -27.13
C ARG A 32 28.29 22.29 -27.20
N LEU A 33 28.18 20.96 -27.16
CA LEU A 33 26.89 20.29 -26.99
C LEU A 33 26.16 20.89 -25.78
N PRO A 34 24.84 21.12 -25.85
CA PRO A 34 24.09 21.69 -24.74
C PRO A 34 24.30 20.83 -23.50
N LYS A 35 24.74 21.46 -22.40
CA LYS A 35 25.01 20.79 -21.13
C LYS A 35 23.70 20.24 -20.58
N ARG A 36 23.50 18.92 -20.66
CA ARG A 36 22.32 18.26 -20.12
C ARG A 36 22.42 18.24 -18.60
N VAL A 37 21.44 18.81 -17.91
CA VAL A 37 21.35 18.78 -16.45
C VAL A 37 20.29 17.74 -16.08
N LEU A 38 20.69 16.79 -15.24
CA LEU A 38 19.84 15.73 -14.75
C LEU A 38 19.40 16.07 -13.33
N HIS A 39 18.10 16.01 -13.08
CA HIS A 39 17.57 16.03 -11.73
C HIS A 39 16.99 14.66 -11.44
N ALA A 40 17.33 14.11 -10.29
CA ALA A 40 16.90 12.77 -9.91
C ALA A 40 16.21 12.81 -8.56
N PHE A 41 15.16 12.01 -8.44
CA PHE A 41 14.40 11.80 -7.22
C PHE A 41 14.75 10.43 -6.64
N THR A 42 14.72 10.32 -5.33
CA THR A 42 14.83 9.01 -4.69
C THR A 42 13.50 8.27 -4.87
N VAL A 43 13.55 6.93 -4.87
CA VAL A 43 12.33 6.11 -4.88
C VAL A 43 11.51 6.42 -3.63
N GLU A 44 12.16 6.64 -2.49
CA GLU A 44 11.53 6.99 -1.23
C GLU A 44 10.70 8.29 -1.35
N GLU A 45 11.25 9.32 -2.00
CA GLU A 45 10.51 10.56 -2.26
C GLU A 45 9.31 10.31 -3.16
N CYS A 46 9.48 9.52 -4.22
CA CYS A 46 8.38 9.15 -5.11
C CYS A 46 7.25 8.41 -4.37
N ILE A 47 7.60 7.49 -3.47
CA ILE A 47 6.63 6.77 -2.62
C ILE A 47 5.86 7.74 -1.74
N LEU A 48 6.55 8.64 -1.04
CA LEU A 48 5.88 9.62 -0.16
C LEU A 48 4.96 10.55 -0.96
N ARG A 49 5.40 11.03 -2.12
CA ARG A 49 4.55 11.87 -2.99
C ARG A 49 3.37 11.11 -3.57
N GLY A 50 3.57 9.85 -3.95
CA GLY A 50 2.50 8.95 -4.42
C GLY A 50 1.45 8.71 -3.34
N HIS A 51 1.89 8.46 -2.11
CA HIS A 51 1.06 8.34 -0.92
C HIS A 51 0.23 9.60 -0.67
N ASP A 52 0.88 10.78 -0.63
CA ASP A 52 0.21 12.05 -0.36
C ASP A 52 -0.65 12.55 -1.54
N GLY A 53 -0.53 11.92 -2.71
CA GLY A 53 -1.16 12.39 -3.93
C GLY A 53 -0.60 13.71 -4.44
N ALA A 54 0.63 14.03 -4.06
CA ALA A 54 1.31 15.28 -4.41
C ALA A 54 2.24 15.11 -5.62
N ALA A 55 2.52 16.21 -6.31
CA ALA A 55 3.54 16.24 -7.35
C ALA A 55 4.96 16.27 -6.76
N LEU A 56 5.93 15.77 -7.51
CA LEU A 56 7.36 15.97 -7.27
C LEU A 56 7.76 17.40 -7.67
N LYS A 57 8.63 18.05 -6.89
CA LYS A 57 9.08 19.42 -7.16
C LYS A 57 10.43 19.39 -7.86
N CYS A 58 10.45 19.53 -9.18
CA CYS A 58 11.69 19.65 -9.96
C CYS A 58 12.11 21.12 -10.04
N PRO A 59 13.38 21.47 -9.76
CA PRO A 59 13.87 22.84 -9.90
C PRO A 59 13.88 23.36 -11.35
N PHE A 60 13.74 22.47 -12.35
CA PHE A 60 13.77 22.82 -13.77
C PHE A 60 12.42 22.69 -14.48
N HIS A 61 11.54 21.79 -14.01
CA HIS A 61 10.27 21.49 -14.67
C HIS A 61 9.06 21.73 -13.78
N SER A 62 9.24 22.39 -12.63
CA SER A 62 8.19 22.61 -11.62
C SER A 62 7.57 21.30 -11.13
N ASP A 63 6.24 21.23 -11.07
CA ASP A 63 5.49 20.10 -10.52
C ASP A 63 5.40 18.98 -11.55
N ILE A 64 5.98 17.82 -11.21
CA ILE A 64 5.91 16.63 -12.06
C ILE A 64 5.06 15.57 -11.36
N SER A 65 4.12 15.00 -12.09
CA SER A 65 3.31 13.88 -11.61
C SER A 65 4.20 12.65 -11.33
N VAL A 66 4.03 12.05 -10.14
CA VAL A 66 4.70 10.80 -9.75
C VAL A 66 4.37 9.68 -10.74
N VAL A 67 3.15 9.64 -11.27
CA VAL A 67 2.71 8.65 -12.28
C VAL A 67 3.63 8.64 -13.50
N ASN A 68 4.12 9.81 -13.90
CA ASN A 68 4.97 9.93 -15.07
C ASN A 68 6.41 9.49 -14.78
N ILE A 69 6.85 9.48 -13.53
CA ILE A 69 8.24 9.25 -13.14
C ILE A 69 8.42 7.84 -12.56
N ALA A 70 7.57 7.47 -11.61
CA ALA A 70 7.63 6.23 -10.83
C ALA A 70 6.21 5.60 -10.71
N PRO A 71 5.62 5.13 -11.83
CA PRO A 71 4.26 4.58 -11.86
C PRO A 71 4.05 3.38 -10.92
N ASP A 72 5.11 2.63 -10.63
CA ASP A 72 5.12 1.49 -9.73
C ASP A 72 4.87 1.90 -8.26
N THR A 73 5.31 3.10 -7.86
CA THR A 73 5.09 3.65 -6.50
C THR A 73 3.62 3.99 -6.22
N VAL A 74 2.79 4.00 -7.26
CA VAL A 74 1.34 4.22 -7.20
C VAL A 74 0.56 3.03 -7.79
N PHE A 75 1.19 1.85 -7.84
CA PHE A 75 0.57 0.58 -8.25
C PHE A 75 -0.01 0.58 -9.67
N LEU A 76 0.62 1.30 -10.62
CA LEU A 76 0.21 1.26 -12.03
C LEU A 76 0.90 0.14 -12.83
N ASP A 77 1.71 -0.67 -12.16
CA ASP A 77 2.39 -1.85 -12.71
C ASP A 77 1.66 -3.17 -12.42
N ILE A 78 0.52 -3.13 -11.71
CA ILE A 78 -0.33 -4.30 -11.44
C ILE A 78 -1.60 -4.26 -12.30
N SER A 79 -2.34 -5.39 -12.36
CA SER A 79 -3.64 -5.42 -13.06
C SER A 79 -4.59 -4.37 -12.48
N ARG A 80 -5.30 -3.67 -13.37
CA ARG A 80 -6.32 -2.69 -12.99
C ARG A 80 -7.45 -3.30 -12.18
N ASP A 81 -7.69 -4.60 -12.32
CA ASP A 81 -8.71 -5.33 -11.55
C ASP A 81 -8.41 -5.35 -10.05
N TYR A 82 -7.13 -5.27 -9.68
CA TYR A 82 -6.71 -5.16 -8.28
C TYR A 82 -6.61 -3.72 -7.79
N LEU A 83 -6.77 -2.71 -8.65
CA LEU A 83 -6.64 -1.31 -8.26
C LEU A 83 -7.99 -0.73 -7.83
N ILE A 84 -8.19 -0.62 -6.53
CA ILE A 84 -9.47 -0.16 -5.95
C ILE A 84 -9.45 1.35 -5.78
N GLN A 85 -10.46 2.01 -6.33
CA GLN A 85 -10.61 3.47 -6.22
C GLN A 85 -10.94 3.88 -4.77
N PRO A 86 -10.31 4.93 -4.23
CA PRO A 86 -10.59 5.41 -2.87
C PRO A 86 -12.09 5.66 -2.60
N GLY A 87 -12.79 6.24 -3.57
CA GLY A 87 -14.21 6.57 -3.47
C GLY A 87 -15.15 5.36 -3.47
N SER A 88 -14.68 4.17 -3.85
CA SER A 88 -15.50 2.95 -3.82
C SER A 88 -15.42 2.19 -2.49
N VAL A 89 -14.56 2.63 -1.55
CA VAL A 89 -14.36 1.97 -0.26
C VAL A 89 -15.04 2.75 0.87
N LYS A 90 -16.00 2.14 1.52
CA LYS A 90 -16.64 2.66 2.74
C LYS A 90 -16.10 1.95 3.97
N ARG A 91 -15.25 2.64 4.73
CA ARG A 91 -14.69 2.11 5.99
C ARG A 91 -15.78 2.01 7.07
N GLY A 92 -15.80 0.87 7.76
CA GLY A 92 -16.65 0.58 8.91
C GLY A 92 -15.86 0.46 10.21
N LYS A 93 -16.32 -0.44 11.09
CA LYS A 93 -15.76 -0.62 12.44
C LYS A 93 -14.37 -1.27 12.41
N LEU A 94 -13.50 -0.89 13.36
CA LEU A 94 -12.26 -1.62 13.63
C LEU A 94 -12.57 -3.05 14.12
N ILE A 95 -12.10 -4.05 13.38
CA ILE A 95 -12.30 -5.48 13.66
C ILE A 95 -11.03 -6.20 14.13
N GLY A 96 -9.85 -5.63 13.89
CA GLY A 96 -8.58 -6.22 14.29
C GLY A 96 -7.45 -5.22 14.43
N ARG A 97 -6.46 -5.56 15.26
CA ARG A 97 -5.21 -4.81 15.43
C ARG A 97 -4.09 -5.79 15.77
N GLY A 98 -2.89 -5.55 15.26
CA GLY A 98 -1.69 -6.31 15.61
C GLY A 98 -0.41 -5.75 14.98
N ALA A 99 0.60 -6.61 14.81
CA ALA A 99 1.81 -6.27 14.06
C ALA A 99 1.51 -5.91 12.59
N PHE A 100 0.40 -6.41 12.07
CA PHE A 100 -0.17 -6.14 10.75
C PHE A 100 -0.91 -4.79 10.64
N GLY A 101 -0.85 -3.93 11.67
CA GLY A 101 -1.54 -2.63 11.66
C GLY A 101 -2.99 -2.72 12.13
N PHE A 102 -3.87 -1.91 11.53
CA PHE A 102 -5.29 -1.82 11.85
C PHE A 102 -6.12 -2.46 10.75
N VAL A 103 -7.11 -3.28 11.12
CA VAL A 103 -8.02 -3.94 10.19
C VAL A 103 -9.44 -3.50 10.49
N PHE A 104 -10.11 -2.94 9.49
CA PHE A 104 -11.48 -2.47 9.57
C PHE A 104 -12.38 -3.36 8.72
N LYS A 105 -13.64 -3.52 9.12
CA LYS A 105 -14.67 -3.94 8.17
C LYS A 105 -14.86 -2.82 7.15
N ALA A 106 -15.07 -3.15 5.88
CA ALA A 106 -15.36 -2.18 4.84
C ALA A 106 -16.40 -2.73 3.87
N GLY A 107 -17.13 -1.84 3.20
CA GLY A 107 -17.92 -2.15 2.02
C GLY A 107 -17.20 -1.63 0.78
N VAL A 108 -17.05 -2.45 -0.24
CA VAL A 108 -16.41 -2.10 -1.52
C VAL A 108 -17.45 -2.11 -2.62
N LYS A 109 -17.61 -0.98 -3.30
CA LYS A 109 -18.50 -0.86 -4.45
C LYS A 109 -17.76 -1.36 -5.70
N ILE A 110 -18.13 -2.54 -6.18
CA ILE A 110 -17.54 -3.16 -7.38
C ILE A 110 -18.34 -2.75 -8.63
N SER A 111 -19.65 -2.52 -8.47
CA SER A 111 -20.54 -1.98 -9.50
C SER A 111 -21.63 -1.11 -8.87
N ASP A 112 -22.42 -0.40 -9.67
CA ASP A 112 -23.48 0.49 -9.16
C ASP A 112 -24.54 -0.21 -8.29
N ALA A 113 -24.68 -1.53 -8.42
CA ALA A 113 -25.65 -2.32 -7.67
C ALA A 113 -25.05 -3.20 -6.56
N ASN A 114 -23.74 -3.48 -6.57
CA ASN A 114 -23.14 -4.48 -5.68
C ASN A 114 -22.07 -3.89 -4.76
N VAL A 115 -22.35 -3.99 -3.45
CA VAL A 115 -21.39 -3.72 -2.37
C VAL A 115 -20.95 -5.06 -1.78
N HIS A 116 -19.64 -5.29 -1.78
CA HIS A 116 -19.03 -6.48 -1.20
C HIS A 116 -18.41 -6.15 0.17
N ASP A 117 -18.65 -6.99 1.17
CA ASP A 117 -18.04 -6.85 2.48
C ASP A 117 -16.56 -7.30 2.41
N ALA A 118 -15.67 -6.46 2.92
CA ALA A 118 -14.23 -6.68 2.89
C ALA A 118 -13.58 -6.43 4.25
N ALA A 119 -12.41 -7.02 4.47
CA ALA A 119 -11.48 -6.59 5.49
C ALA A 119 -10.48 -5.61 4.87
N LEU A 120 -10.46 -4.39 5.40
CA LEU A 120 -9.59 -3.29 4.99
C LEU A 120 -8.41 -3.22 5.96
N LYS A 121 -7.25 -3.71 5.52
CA LYS A 121 -6.00 -3.64 6.26
C LYS A 121 -5.29 -2.33 5.94
N MET A 122 -5.19 -1.45 6.94
CA MET A 122 -4.51 -0.16 6.82
C MET A 122 -3.02 -0.32 7.12
N LEU A 123 -2.17 0.12 6.18
CA LEU A 123 -0.72 0.07 6.34
C LEU A 123 -0.16 1.38 6.94
N GLU A 124 -0.99 2.42 6.97
CA GLU A 124 -0.73 3.69 7.64
C GLU A 124 -1.55 3.85 8.94
N PRO A 125 -1.13 4.73 9.87
CA PRO A 125 -1.88 5.01 11.09
C PRO A 125 -3.22 5.64 10.77
N VAL A 126 -4.28 4.99 11.21
CA VAL A 126 -5.66 5.41 10.96
C VAL A 126 -6.42 5.46 12.26
N GLU A 127 -7.23 6.52 12.42
CA GLU A 127 -8.06 6.67 13.60
C GLU A 127 -8.99 5.47 13.79
N PRO A 128 -8.96 4.81 14.97
CA PRO A 128 -9.80 3.65 15.27
C PRO A 128 -11.31 3.88 15.24
N GLY A 129 -11.75 5.15 15.30
CA GLY A 129 -13.15 5.55 15.34
C GLY A 129 -13.76 5.57 16.74
N MET A 130 -15.01 6.03 16.82
CA MET A 130 -15.78 6.15 18.06
C MET A 130 -16.01 4.78 18.71
N GLY A 131 -15.89 4.70 20.04
CA GLY A 131 -16.08 3.45 20.80
C GLY A 131 -14.94 2.43 20.65
N ALA A 132 -13.81 2.82 20.07
CA ALA A 132 -12.62 1.99 20.03
C ALA A 132 -12.03 1.77 21.43
N ARG A 133 -11.45 0.59 21.66
CA ARG A 133 -10.76 0.26 22.92
C ARG A 133 -9.63 1.26 23.19
N ALA A 134 -9.41 1.61 24.46
CA ALA A 134 -8.32 2.51 24.87
C ALA A 134 -6.94 2.04 24.35
N THR A 135 -6.71 0.73 24.29
CA THR A 135 -5.49 0.13 23.74
C THR A 135 -5.33 0.35 22.24
N SER A 136 -6.43 0.38 21.48
CA SER A 136 -6.41 0.72 20.05
C SER A 136 -6.12 2.20 19.84
N VAL A 137 -6.71 3.07 20.65
CA VAL A 137 -6.48 4.53 20.61
C VAL A 137 -5.02 4.87 20.95
N SER A 138 -4.48 4.30 22.03
CA SER A 138 -3.08 4.47 22.43
C SER A 138 -2.12 4.03 21.31
N ALA A 139 -2.39 2.88 20.71
CA ALA A 139 -1.58 2.39 19.61
C ALA A 139 -1.61 3.26 18.36
N TYR A 140 -2.79 3.81 18.02
CA TYR A 140 -2.91 4.76 16.92
C TYR A 140 -2.08 6.00 17.19
N LYS A 141 -2.18 6.58 18.40
CA LYS A 141 -1.39 7.76 18.78
C LYS A 141 0.12 7.50 18.67
N ALA A 142 0.58 6.35 19.14
CA ALA A 142 1.99 5.96 19.03
C ALA A 142 2.45 5.81 17.56
N ALA A 143 1.65 5.13 16.73
CA ALA A 143 1.95 4.96 15.31
C ALA A 143 1.91 6.29 14.55
N TYR A 144 0.93 7.14 14.84
CA TYR A 144 0.79 8.47 14.24
C TYR A 144 1.96 9.38 14.64
N THR A 145 2.37 9.38 15.91
CA THR A 145 3.52 10.15 16.38
C THR A 145 4.80 9.71 15.68
N LYS A 146 4.98 8.40 15.49
CA LYS A 146 6.12 7.85 14.74
C LYS A 146 6.09 8.29 13.27
N TRP A 147 4.91 8.27 12.66
CA TRP A 147 4.73 8.72 11.28
C TRP A 147 5.08 10.18 11.09
N GLN A 148 4.64 11.05 12.00
CA GLN A 148 4.95 12.49 11.95
C GLN A 148 6.45 12.79 12.13
N ARG A 149 7.17 11.96 12.91
CA ARG A 149 8.62 12.13 13.10
C ARG A 149 9.43 11.79 11.85
N ASP A 150 9.00 10.81 11.07
CA ASP A 150 9.70 10.37 9.86
C ASP A 150 8.70 9.84 8.81
N PRO A 151 7.97 10.74 8.12
CA PRO A 151 6.93 10.32 7.18
C PRO A 151 7.51 9.56 5.98
N LEU A 152 8.70 9.95 5.51
CA LEU A 152 9.38 9.32 4.39
C LEU A 152 9.66 7.85 4.69
N GLN A 153 10.31 7.54 5.82
CA GLN A 153 10.64 6.16 6.16
C GLN A 153 9.39 5.31 6.43
N ASN A 154 8.38 5.88 7.09
CA ASN A 154 7.16 5.13 7.38
C ASN A 154 6.31 4.87 6.12
N ALA A 155 6.22 5.83 5.19
CA ALA A 155 5.57 5.63 3.89
C ALA A 155 6.28 4.54 3.07
N CYS A 156 7.62 4.57 3.04
CA CYS A 156 8.41 3.54 2.37
C CYS A 156 8.19 2.15 2.97
N ARG A 157 8.20 2.05 4.30
CA ARG A 157 7.94 0.80 5.00
C ARG A 157 6.53 0.29 4.69
N ALA A 158 5.53 1.15 4.76
CA ALA A 158 4.14 0.81 4.46
C ALA A 158 3.96 0.33 3.02
N TYR A 159 4.56 1.03 2.05
CA TYR A 159 4.58 0.62 0.64
C TYR A 159 5.25 -0.74 0.43
N CYS A 160 6.43 -0.96 1.02
CA CYS A 160 7.14 -2.23 0.90
C CYS A 160 6.37 -3.39 1.55
N THR A 161 5.77 -3.17 2.73
CA THR A 161 4.88 -4.16 3.36
C THR A 161 3.68 -4.46 2.47
N CYS A 162 3.02 -3.42 1.94
CA CYS A 162 1.90 -3.59 1.02
C CYS A 162 2.29 -4.41 -0.22
N ARG A 163 3.43 -4.10 -0.85
CA ARG A 163 3.95 -4.82 -2.01
C ARG A 163 4.27 -6.28 -1.71
N GLN A 164 4.94 -6.54 -0.60
CA GLN A 164 5.27 -7.89 -0.19
C GLN A 164 4.02 -8.74 0.01
N GLU A 165 3.03 -8.21 0.72
CA GLU A 165 1.78 -8.91 0.96
C GLU A 165 0.94 -9.06 -0.30
N LEU A 166 0.86 -8.01 -1.13
CA LEU A 166 0.17 -8.04 -2.42
C LEU A 166 0.71 -9.14 -3.32
N ASN A 167 2.04 -9.26 -3.44
CA ASN A 167 2.67 -10.25 -4.29
C ASN A 167 2.40 -11.69 -3.82
N VAL A 168 2.34 -11.90 -2.51
CA VAL A 168 1.97 -13.21 -1.94
C VAL A 168 0.49 -13.48 -2.22
N LEU A 169 -0.40 -12.57 -1.82
CA LEU A 169 -1.84 -12.76 -1.89
C LEU A 169 -2.38 -12.84 -3.33
N ALA A 170 -1.76 -12.15 -4.28
CA ALA A 170 -2.15 -12.21 -5.70
C ALA A 170 -1.92 -13.60 -6.32
N SER A 171 -1.04 -14.41 -5.73
CA SER A 171 -0.76 -15.79 -6.18
C SER A 171 -1.55 -16.86 -5.42
N LEU A 172 -2.20 -16.50 -4.31
CA LEU A 172 -2.89 -17.45 -3.44
C LEU A 172 -4.38 -17.51 -3.78
N GLN A 173 -4.82 -18.62 -4.37
CA GLN A 173 -6.24 -18.92 -4.58
C GLN A 173 -6.57 -20.28 -3.95
N HIS A 174 -7.31 -20.25 -2.83
CA HIS A 174 -7.70 -21.45 -2.11
C HIS A 174 -9.00 -21.22 -1.32
N SER A 175 -9.87 -22.22 -1.24
CA SER A 175 -11.20 -22.15 -0.59
C SER A 175 -11.18 -21.81 0.91
N HIS A 176 -10.02 -21.96 1.56
CA HIS A 176 -9.81 -21.71 2.99
C HIS A 176 -8.88 -20.53 3.29
N ILE A 177 -8.55 -19.73 2.27
CA ILE A 177 -7.75 -18.52 2.42
C ILE A 177 -8.59 -17.36 1.89
N THR A 178 -8.69 -16.29 2.67
CA THR A 178 -9.37 -15.07 2.22
C THR A 178 -8.69 -14.55 0.96
N ALA A 179 -9.44 -14.43 -0.13
CA ALA A 179 -8.90 -13.97 -1.39
C ALA A 179 -8.54 -12.47 -1.33
N LEU A 180 -7.53 -12.10 -2.12
CA LEU A 180 -7.22 -10.71 -2.39
C LEU A 180 -8.34 -10.09 -3.24
N LEU A 181 -8.92 -9.00 -2.76
CA LEU A 181 -9.83 -8.18 -3.55
C LEU A 181 -9.07 -7.07 -4.30
N GLY A 182 -8.04 -6.51 -3.67
CA GLY A 182 -7.18 -5.52 -4.32
C GLY A 182 -6.41 -4.64 -3.34
N VAL A 183 -5.82 -3.59 -3.88
CA VAL A 183 -5.08 -2.55 -3.16
C VAL A 183 -5.75 -1.20 -3.43
N CYS A 184 -5.90 -0.41 -2.36
CA CYS A 184 -6.25 0.99 -2.46
C CYS A 184 -4.99 1.81 -2.18
N PRO A 185 -4.50 2.63 -3.12
CA PRO A 185 -3.31 3.44 -2.89
C PRO A 185 -3.53 4.56 -1.86
N ARG A 186 -4.79 4.98 -1.62
CA ARG A 186 -5.12 6.13 -0.77
C ARG A 186 -6.48 5.97 -0.08
N PRO A 187 -6.53 5.92 1.26
CA PRO A 187 -5.39 5.62 2.14
C PRO A 187 -4.75 4.27 1.78
N LEU A 188 -3.45 4.10 2.00
CA LEU A 188 -2.71 2.90 1.58
C LEU A 188 -3.22 1.66 2.34
N ALA A 189 -3.95 0.81 1.63
CA ALA A 189 -4.65 -0.32 2.23
C ALA A 189 -4.72 -1.54 1.30
N LEU A 190 -4.69 -2.73 1.90
CA LEU A 190 -5.01 -3.99 1.24
C LEU A 190 -6.44 -4.41 1.59
N LEU A 191 -7.18 -4.84 0.58
CA LEU A 191 -8.54 -5.35 0.72
C LEU A 191 -8.54 -6.84 0.45
N VAL A 192 -9.06 -7.59 1.41
CA VAL A 192 -9.25 -9.03 1.31
C VAL A 192 -10.69 -9.38 1.68
N GLU A 193 -11.13 -10.56 1.30
CA GLU A 193 -12.42 -11.10 1.71
C GLU A 193 -12.60 -11.05 3.22
N LEU A 194 -13.80 -10.65 3.65
CA LEU A 194 -14.12 -10.63 5.08
C LEU A 194 -14.39 -12.05 5.58
N ALA A 195 -13.58 -12.51 6.53
CA ALA A 195 -13.82 -13.79 7.20
C ALA A 195 -15.16 -13.76 7.96
N PRO A 196 -16.13 -14.66 7.66
CA PRO A 196 -17.50 -14.55 8.15
C PRO A 196 -17.62 -14.70 9.67
N LEU A 197 -16.74 -15.49 10.28
CA LEU A 197 -16.72 -15.75 11.72
C LEU A 197 -15.66 -14.93 12.48
N GLY A 198 -14.91 -14.07 11.77
CA GLY A 198 -13.82 -13.29 12.34
C GLY A 198 -12.66 -14.14 12.84
N ALA A 199 -11.88 -13.59 13.79
CA ALA A 199 -10.65 -14.21 14.25
C ALA A 199 -10.90 -15.44 15.13
N LEU A 200 -10.20 -16.54 14.85
CA LEU A 200 -10.32 -17.81 15.54
C LEU A 200 -10.14 -17.70 17.06
N ASN A 201 -9.17 -16.88 17.52
CA ASN A 201 -8.93 -16.67 18.95
C ASN A 201 -10.15 -16.09 19.69
N ASN A 202 -10.94 -15.24 19.05
CA ASN A 202 -12.17 -14.70 19.63
C ASN A 202 -13.23 -15.80 19.76
N LEU A 203 -13.38 -16.64 18.74
CA LEU A 203 -14.27 -17.80 18.80
C LEU A 203 -13.85 -18.74 19.92
N LEU A 204 -12.57 -19.14 19.98
CA LEU A 204 -12.04 -20.02 21.02
C LEU A 204 -12.21 -19.43 22.44
N SER A 205 -12.04 -18.11 22.60
CA SER A 205 -12.31 -17.42 23.87
C SER A 205 -13.79 -17.50 24.27
N ASN A 206 -14.71 -17.37 23.31
CA ASN A 206 -16.14 -17.50 23.55
C ASN A 206 -16.51 -18.95 23.93
N TYR A 207 -16.00 -19.95 23.18
CA TYR A 207 -16.18 -21.37 23.49
C TYR A 207 -15.72 -21.69 24.93
N ARG A 208 -14.50 -21.26 25.29
CA ARG A 208 -13.97 -21.42 26.66
C ARG A 208 -14.88 -20.79 27.71
N ARG A 209 -15.37 -19.57 27.47
CA ARG A 209 -16.29 -18.89 28.41
C ARG A 209 -17.65 -19.57 28.54
N SER A 210 -18.13 -20.21 27.47
CA SER A 210 -19.40 -20.95 27.45
C SER A 210 -19.30 -22.39 27.97
N GLY A 211 -18.10 -22.89 28.29
CA GLY A 211 -17.88 -24.29 28.67
C GLY A 211 -18.05 -25.31 27.53
N ALA A 212 -18.29 -24.85 26.30
CA ALA A 212 -18.47 -25.71 25.15
C ALA A 212 -17.15 -26.41 24.76
N ARG A 213 -17.22 -27.73 24.52
CA ARG A 213 -16.09 -28.57 24.14
C ARG A 213 -16.02 -28.70 22.62
N LEU A 214 -14.83 -28.51 22.06
CA LEU A 214 -14.58 -28.79 20.65
C LEU A 214 -14.31 -30.29 20.48
N HIS A 215 -15.01 -30.92 19.55
CA HIS A 215 -14.80 -32.33 19.24
C HIS A 215 -13.42 -32.54 18.57
N LEU A 216 -12.81 -33.70 18.79
CA LEU A 216 -11.49 -34.02 18.24
C LEU A 216 -11.44 -33.93 16.70
N SER A 217 -12.56 -34.26 16.04
CA SER A 217 -12.68 -34.13 14.58
C SER A 217 -12.45 -32.70 14.09
N VAL A 218 -12.91 -31.68 14.82
CA VAL A 218 -12.71 -30.27 14.44
C VAL A 218 -11.21 -29.92 14.43
N ILE A 219 -10.45 -30.47 15.37
CA ILE A 219 -8.99 -30.28 15.44
C ILE A 219 -8.31 -31.01 14.28
N GLN A 220 -8.73 -32.23 13.99
CA GLN A 220 -8.21 -33.02 12.86
C GLN A 220 -8.49 -32.33 11.52
N ASP A 221 -9.71 -31.84 11.30
CA ASP A 221 -10.11 -31.14 10.07
C ASP A 221 -9.30 -29.85 9.90
N THR A 222 -9.13 -29.08 10.97
CA THR A 222 -8.29 -27.87 10.96
C THR A 222 -6.84 -28.19 10.62
N ALA A 223 -6.27 -29.24 11.22
CA ALA A 223 -4.89 -29.66 10.96
C ALA A 223 -4.71 -30.14 9.51
N SER A 224 -5.69 -30.87 8.97
CA SER A 224 -5.71 -31.32 7.57
C SER A 224 -5.79 -30.14 6.59
N GLN A 225 -6.61 -29.12 6.87
CA GLN A 225 -6.70 -27.90 6.05
C GLN A 225 -5.36 -27.14 6.05
N VAL A 226 -4.72 -27.00 7.21
CA VAL A 226 -3.40 -26.36 7.31
C VAL A 226 -2.32 -27.19 6.61
N ALA A 227 -2.34 -28.51 6.72
CA ALA A 227 -1.37 -29.38 6.05
C ALA A 227 -1.50 -29.33 4.52
N PHE A 228 -2.72 -29.21 3.99
CA PHE A 228 -2.96 -29.06 2.56
C PHE A 228 -2.39 -27.73 2.03
N TYR A 229 -2.46 -26.66 2.83
CA TYR A 229 -1.86 -25.37 2.50
C TYR A 229 -0.33 -25.44 2.31
N PHE A 230 0.39 -26.27 3.06
CA PHE A 230 1.83 -26.44 2.90
C PHE A 230 2.24 -27.34 1.73
N ARG A 231 1.29 -27.99 1.05
CA ARG A 231 1.55 -28.90 -0.08
C ARG A 231 1.22 -28.31 -1.45
N SER A 232 0.52 -27.18 -1.49
CA SER A 232 0.13 -26.45 -2.71
C SER A 232 1.12 -25.32 -2.97
#